data_AF-A0A3C1Z637-F1
#
_entry.id   AF-A0A3C1Z637-F1
#
_cell.length_a   1.000
_cell.length_b   1.000
_cell.length_c   1.000
_cell.angle_alpha   90.00
_cell.angle_beta   90.00
_cell.angle_gamma   90.00
#
_symmetry.space_group_name_H-M   'P 1'
#
loop_
_entity.id
_entity.type
_entity.pdbx_description
1 polymer ?
#
loop_
_entity_poly.entity_id
_entity_poly.type
_entity_poly.pdbx_seq_one_letter_code
_entity_poly.pdbx_strand_id
1 'polypeptide(L)'
;NTPRTAHFRFASVANVKWAVLGVLWPSKKFEEKELIPSGAAGAGSVVGVAALKAKLEGLKGVFDAPQADRTLDELQRLLPKLEDSTSAQKEFVDKVRSLVQTHTLEAEDGSEVFFKVPSGELLEKLRKPVSFTVARPPANAGGAAGIGTGGAAGLGEFFSGIWSGVRNALNYTTYYQMKERAGLVGANGVNPILRAIQAARPDVRLHLIGHSFGGRLVAAAVAGVDDATLLRVQTLSLLQAAFSHYGFAEKWDGTHNGFFHRVISARAVAGPTIITCTANDKAVGLAYPIASLLAGQVAAGIGDKNDKYGGIGRNGAQKTPGTVDLTLLESTGSYQLTNGMMHNLSTDRLIKDHGDVANKEVAFAVVSAISAA
;
A
#
# COMPACT_ATOMS: atom_id res chain seq x y z
N ASN A 1 45.42 1.06 26.73
CA ASN A 1 44.86 1.79 25.58
C ASN A 1 45.13 1.01 24.30
N THR A 2 44.27 0.06 23.99
CA THR A 2 44.20 -0.59 22.68
C THR A 2 43.11 0.14 21.90
N PRO A 3 43.37 0.63 20.68
CA PRO A 3 42.33 1.31 19.92
C PRO A 3 41.27 0.26 19.58
N ARG A 4 40.02 0.48 20.02
CA ARG A 4 38.86 -0.25 19.51
C ARG A 4 38.74 0.13 18.04
N THR A 5 39.32 -0.68 17.15
CA THR A 5 38.91 -0.71 15.75
C THR A 5 37.42 -1.00 15.73
N ALA A 6 36.62 0.01 15.39
CA ALA A 6 35.23 -0.20 15.07
C ALA A 6 35.20 -1.15 13.87
N HIS A 7 34.93 -2.44 14.12
CA HIS A 7 34.60 -3.36 13.04
C HIS A 7 33.31 -2.84 12.41
N PHE A 8 33.44 -2.19 11.25
CA PHE A 8 32.28 -1.93 10.41
C PHE A 8 31.61 -3.28 10.16
N ARG A 9 30.42 -3.49 10.73
CA ARG A 9 29.65 -4.75 10.63
C ARG A 9 29.41 -5.19 9.19
N PHE A 10 29.57 -4.28 8.23
CA PHE A 10 29.51 -4.54 6.81
C PHE A 10 30.81 -4.13 6.11
N ALA A 11 31.87 -4.93 6.29
CA ALA A 11 33.16 -4.68 5.65
C ALA A 11 33.05 -4.60 4.10
N SER A 12 32.07 -5.30 3.50
CA SER A 12 31.82 -5.31 2.06
C SER A 12 31.32 -3.97 1.50
N VAL A 13 30.76 -3.09 2.32
CA VAL A 13 30.27 -1.77 1.89
C VAL A 13 31.04 -0.58 2.47
N ALA A 14 31.98 -0.84 3.39
CA ALA A 14 32.75 0.21 4.06
C ALA A 14 33.62 1.05 3.10
N ASN A 15 34.10 0.43 2.00
CA ASN A 15 34.96 1.08 1.01
C ASN A 15 34.22 1.40 -0.31
N VAL A 16 32.89 1.33 -0.32
CA VAL A 16 32.07 1.63 -1.50
C VAL A 16 31.80 3.14 -1.56
N LYS A 17 31.90 3.72 -2.77
CA LYS A 17 31.45 5.09 -3.02
C LYS A 17 29.95 5.08 -3.28
N TRP A 18 29.22 5.88 -2.51
CA TRP A 18 27.77 5.95 -2.58
C TRP A 18 27.32 7.22 -3.29
N ALA A 19 26.27 7.09 -4.10
CA ALA A 19 25.45 8.19 -4.55
C ALA A 19 24.00 7.88 -4.15
N VAL A 20 23.30 8.89 -3.65
CA VAL A 20 21.88 8.77 -3.26
C VAL A 20 21.07 9.65 -4.20
N LEU A 21 20.11 9.04 -4.89
CA LEU A 21 19.14 9.73 -5.74
C LEU A 21 17.77 9.69 -5.06
N GLY A 22 17.29 10.85 -4.62
CA GLY A 22 15.91 11.01 -4.17
C GLY A 22 14.97 11.20 -5.34
N VAL A 23 13.90 10.42 -5.42
CA VAL A 23 12.84 10.60 -6.41
C VAL A 23 11.69 11.37 -5.79
N LEU A 24 11.55 12.64 -6.16
CA LEU A 24 10.34 13.41 -5.89
C LEU A 24 9.36 13.18 -7.03
N TRP A 25 8.16 12.74 -6.70
CA TRP A 25 7.11 12.48 -7.67
C TRP A 25 5.77 12.98 -7.12
N PRO A 26 4.78 13.29 -7.99
CA PRO A 26 3.49 13.84 -7.56
C PRO A 26 2.75 12.84 -6.66
N SER A 27 3.01 12.86 -5.38
CA SER A 27 2.47 11.93 -4.39
C SER A 27 1.70 12.72 -3.34
N LYS A 28 0.67 12.08 -2.77
CA LYS A 28 -0.10 12.65 -1.67
C LYS A 28 0.09 11.80 -0.43
N LYS A 29 0.36 12.46 0.70
CA LYS A 29 0.38 11.79 1.98
C LYS A 29 -1.02 11.27 2.30
N PHE A 30 -1.12 9.97 2.49
CA PHE A 30 -2.33 9.32 2.96
C PHE A 30 -2.35 9.41 4.49
N GLU A 31 -3.16 10.30 5.05
CA GLU A 31 -3.24 10.48 6.51
C GLU A 31 -4.00 9.31 7.13
N GLU A 32 -3.33 8.50 7.95
CA GLU A 32 -3.95 7.35 8.65
C GLU A 32 -5.11 7.80 9.57
N LYS A 33 -5.08 9.06 10.03
CA LYS A 33 -6.18 9.69 10.79
C LYS A 33 -7.47 9.84 9.98
N GLU A 34 -7.41 9.89 8.65
CA GLU A 34 -8.60 9.87 7.79
C GLU A 34 -9.26 8.49 7.71
N LEU A 35 -8.57 7.47 8.24
CA LEU A 35 -8.99 6.06 8.24
C LEU A 35 -9.62 5.66 9.58
N ILE A 36 -9.14 6.26 10.68
CA ILE A 36 -9.66 6.05 12.02
C ILE A 36 -10.89 6.94 12.21
N PRO A 37 -12.07 6.41 12.55
CA PRO A 37 -13.22 7.23 12.91
C PRO A 37 -12.82 8.09 14.10
N SER A 38 -12.53 9.36 13.84
CA SER A 38 -12.32 10.34 14.91
C SER A 38 -13.69 10.55 15.53
N GLY A 39 -13.85 10.07 16.76
CA GLY A 39 -15.08 10.23 17.52
C GLY A 39 -15.52 11.69 17.60
N ALA A 40 -16.84 11.87 17.78
CA ALA A 40 -17.58 13.13 17.91
C ALA A 40 -18.12 13.76 16.61
N ALA A 41 -18.94 13.01 15.86
CA ALA A 41 -20.07 13.57 15.11
C ALA A 41 -20.97 12.43 14.61
N GLY A 42 -22.23 12.39 15.05
CA GLY A 42 -23.20 11.43 14.52
C GLY A 42 -23.48 11.67 13.02
N ALA A 43 -23.59 10.61 12.21
CA ALA A 43 -24.09 10.72 10.84
C ALA A 43 -25.52 11.29 10.79
N GLY A 44 -25.81 12.07 9.76
CA GLY A 44 -27.03 12.89 9.66
C GLY A 44 -26.92 14.26 10.37
N SER A 45 -25.90 14.48 11.20
CA SER A 45 -25.61 15.84 11.69
C SER A 45 -24.92 16.67 10.60
N VAL A 46 -25.18 17.98 10.61
CA VAL A 46 -24.48 18.99 9.79
C VAL A 46 -22.95 18.78 9.79
N VAL A 47 -22.41 18.24 10.89
CA VAL A 47 -20.98 17.98 11.10
C VAL A 47 -20.43 16.85 10.22
N GLY A 48 -21.19 15.78 9.97
CA GLY A 48 -20.74 14.66 9.13
C GLY A 48 -20.67 15.01 7.64
N VAL A 49 -21.68 15.72 7.14
CA VAL A 49 -21.67 16.25 5.75
C VAL A 49 -20.58 17.32 5.60
N ALA A 50 -20.35 18.15 6.62
CA ALA A 50 -19.24 19.12 6.62
C ALA A 50 -17.87 18.41 6.55
N ALA A 51 -17.66 17.30 7.26
CA ALA A 51 -16.43 16.52 7.18
C ALA A 51 -16.21 15.92 5.77
N LEU A 52 -17.26 15.41 5.12
CA LEU A 52 -17.18 14.92 3.74
C LEU A 52 -16.91 16.05 2.73
N LYS A 53 -17.50 17.23 2.93
CA LYS A 53 -17.16 18.42 2.12
C LYS A 53 -15.70 18.82 2.30
N ALA A 54 -15.21 18.90 3.53
CA ALA A 54 -13.81 19.19 3.82
C ALA A 54 -12.87 18.14 3.19
N LYS A 55 -13.27 16.87 3.18
CA LYS A 55 -12.54 15.80 2.49
C LYS A 55 -12.50 16.02 0.98
N LEU A 56 -13.64 16.28 0.34
CA LEU A 56 -13.70 16.55 -1.10
C LEU A 56 -12.87 17.79 -1.48
N GLU A 57 -12.90 18.84 -0.65
CA GLU A 57 -12.04 20.01 -0.83
C GLU A 57 -10.56 19.66 -0.71
N GLY A 58 -10.22 18.88 0.32
CA GLY A 58 -8.88 18.35 0.51
C GLY A 58 -8.40 17.49 -0.65
N LEU A 59 -9.28 16.93 -1.50
CA LEU A 59 -8.91 16.11 -2.66
C LEU A 59 -8.63 16.93 -3.94
N LYS A 60 -8.78 18.25 -3.92
CA LYS A 60 -8.40 19.07 -5.08
C LYS A 60 -6.91 18.97 -5.40
N GLY A 61 -6.59 18.96 -6.70
CA GLY A 61 -5.24 18.74 -7.23
C GLY A 61 -4.69 17.31 -7.05
N VAL A 62 -5.48 16.36 -6.54
CA VAL A 62 -5.04 14.97 -6.35
C VAL A 62 -5.15 14.16 -7.61
N PHE A 63 -6.14 14.45 -8.45
CA PHE A 63 -6.54 13.61 -9.56
C PHE A 63 -6.04 14.17 -10.89
N ASP A 64 -5.63 13.26 -11.78
CA ASP A 64 -5.06 13.64 -13.08
C ASP A 64 -6.14 13.86 -14.17
N ALA A 65 -7.42 13.57 -13.86
CA ALA A 65 -8.51 13.76 -14.81
C ALA A 65 -8.72 15.24 -15.18
N PRO A 66 -8.93 15.56 -16.48
CA PRO A 66 -9.29 16.92 -16.88
C PRO A 66 -10.57 17.34 -16.17
N GLN A 67 -10.53 18.46 -15.44
CA GLN A 67 -11.63 19.01 -14.65
C GLN A 67 -11.93 18.29 -13.32
N ALA A 68 -11.00 17.48 -12.77
CA ALA A 68 -11.22 16.79 -11.50
C ALA A 68 -11.71 17.70 -10.36
N ASP A 69 -11.12 18.89 -10.22
CA ASP A 69 -11.53 19.84 -9.18
C ASP A 69 -12.97 20.34 -9.36
N ARG A 70 -13.43 20.51 -10.60
CA ARG A 70 -14.84 20.85 -10.88
C ARG A 70 -15.76 19.67 -10.56
N THR A 71 -15.34 18.45 -10.90
CA THR A 71 -16.07 17.23 -10.53
C THR A 71 -16.19 17.09 -9.00
N LEU A 72 -15.13 17.44 -8.24
CA LEU A 72 -15.18 17.49 -6.79
C LEU A 72 -16.18 18.53 -6.26
N ASP A 73 -16.26 19.72 -6.87
CA ASP A 73 -17.28 20.72 -6.53
C ASP A 73 -18.70 20.20 -6.80
N GLU A 74 -18.91 19.47 -7.90
CA GLU A 74 -20.19 18.85 -8.23
C GLU A 74 -20.55 17.73 -7.25
N LEU A 75 -19.59 16.89 -6.86
CA LEU A 75 -19.77 15.88 -5.83
C LEU A 75 -20.21 16.50 -4.49
N GLN A 76 -19.64 17.65 -4.10
CA GLN A 76 -20.07 18.38 -2.90
C GLN A 76 -21.54 18.82 -2.96
N ARG A 77 -22.03 19.22 -4.14
CA ARG A 77 -23.43 19.61 -4.37
C ARG A 77 -24.40 18.42 -4.36
N LEU A 78 -23.92 17.22 -4.64
CA LEU A 78 -24.72 16.00 -4.59
C LEU A 78 -24.92 15.47 -3.17
N LEU A 79 -23.99 15.73 -2.24
CA LEU A 79 -24.05 15.19 -0.87
C LEU A 79 -25.43 15.32 -0.20
N PRO A 80 -26.11 16.49 -0.19
CA PRO A 80 -27.40 16.64 0.51
C PRO A 80 -28.54 15.79 -0.06
N LYS A 81 -28.36 15.19 -1.25
CA LYS A 81 -29.40 14.40 -1.95
C LYS A 81 -29.17 12.89 -1.82
N LEU A 82 -28.05 12.45 -1.24
CA LEU A 82 -27.62 11.06 -1.33
C LEU A 82 -28.45 10.10 -0.47
N GLU A 83 -29.07 10.57 0.62
CA GLU A 83 -29.93 9.72 1.46
C GLU A 83 -31.24 9.36 0.74
N ASP A 84 -31.82 10.31 0.00
CA ASP A 84 -33.19 10.18 -0.52
C ASP A 84 -33.28 9.90 -2.02
N SER A 85 -32.16 9.94 -2.75
CA SER A 85 -32.17 9.83 -4.22
C SER A 85 -31.18 8.81 -4.77
N THR A 86 -31.71 7.68 -5.24
CA THR A 86 -30.95 6.66 -5.97
C THR A 86 -30.32 7.19 -7.25
N SER A 87 -30.98 8.16 -7.92
CA SER A 87 -30.41 8.84 -9.08
C SER A 87 -29.21 9.70 -8.70
N ALA A 88 -29.26 10.42 -7.56
CA ALA A 88 -28.11 11.18 -7.07
C ALA A 88 -26.97 10.27 -6.62
N GLN A 89 -27.27 9.12 -6.00
CA GLN A 89 -26.27 8.10 -5.67
C GLN A 89 -25.56 7.56 -6.91
N LYS A 90 -26.32 7.24 -7.97
CA LYS A 90 -25.75 6.80 -9.26
C LYS A 90 -24.83 7.87 -9.85
N GLU A 91 -25.31 9.11 -9.92
CA GLU A 91 -24.53 10.24 -10.45
C GLU A 91 -23.26 10.48 -9.63
N PHE A 92 -23.35 10.39 -8.30
CA PHE A 92 -22.20 10.51 -7.41
C PHE A 92 -21.15 9.45 -7.73
N VAL A 93 -21.54 8.19 -7.87
CA VAL A 93 -20.62 7.09 -8.21
C VAL A 93 -19.98 7.28 -9.57
N ASP A 94 -20.76 7.67 -10.58
CA ASP A 94 -20.24 7.93 -11.93
C ASP A 94 -19.20 9.06 -11.93
N LYS A 95 -19.46 10.14 -11.19
CA LYS A 95 -18.51 11.24 -11.00
C LYS A 95 -17.27 10.85 -10.20
N VAL A 96 -17.41 10.03 -9.16
CA VAL A 96 -16.26 9.51 -8.41
C VAL A 96 -15.37 8.67 -9.32
N ARG A 97 -15.95 7.81 -10.17
CA ARG A 97 -15.19 7.02 -11.14
C ARG A 97 -14.50 7.88 -12.20
N SER A 98 -15.10 9.00 -12.61
CA SER A 98 -14.50 9.90 -13.61
C SER A 98 -13.32 10.72 -13.08
N LEU A 99 -13.09 10.75 -11.76
CA LEU A 99 -11.91 11.40 -11.17
C LEU A 99 -10.61 10.67 -11.52
N VAL A 100 -10.67 9.37 -11.84
CA VAL A 100 -9.49 8.54 -12.09
C VAL A 100 -9.47 8.01 -13.51
N GLN A 101 -8.28 7.91 -14.08
CA GLN A 101 -8.08 7.32 -15.41
C GLN A 101 -7.80 5.82 -15.25
N THR A 102 -8.46 4.99 -16.04
CA THR A 102 -8.23 3.54 -16.06
C THR A 102 -7.12 3.21 -17.05
N HIS A 103 -5.87 3.26 -16.61
CA HIS A 103 -4.73 2.84 -17.45
C HIS A 103 -4.47 1.34 -17.31
N THR A 104 -4.59 0.82 -16.09
CA THR A 104 -4.43 -0.61 -15.81
C THR A 104 -5.47 -1.05 -14.78
N LEU A 105 -6.15 -2.16 -15.07
CA LEU A 105 -7.02 -2.84 -14.12
C LEU A 105 -6.35 -4.14 -13.71
N GLU A 106 -6.24 -4.35 -12.39
CA GLU A 106 -5.55 -5.48 -11.78
C GLU A 106 -6.57 -6.36 -11.06
N ALA A 107 -6.71 -7.61 -11.48
CA ALA A 107 -7.68 -8.53 -10.86
C ALA A 107 -7.37 -8.82 -9.38
N GLU A 108 -6.09 -8.74 -9.00
CA GLU A 108 -5.55 -9.01 -7.66
C GLU A 108 -5.71 -7.85 -6.66
N ASP A 109 -6.21 -6.69 -7.08
CA ASP A 109 -6.47 -5.54 -6.20
C ASP A 109 -7.93 -5.07 -6.22
N GLY A 110 -8.78 -5.76 -6.98
CA GLY A 110 -10.22 -5.51 -7.07
C GLY A 110 -10.61 -4.24 -7.82
N SER A 111 -9.68 -3.58 -8.50
CA SER A 111 -9.98 -2.40 -9.34
C SER A 111 -11.02 -2.71 -10.42
N GLU A 112 -10.97 -3.89 -11.03
CA GLU A 112 -12.01 -4.32 -11.95
C GLU A 112 -13.41 -4.32 -11.32
N VAL A 113 -13.53 -4.76 -10.07
CA VAL A 113 -14.82 -4.82 -9.38
C VAL A 113 -15.36 -3.42 -9.13
N PHE A 114 -14.48 -2.49 -8.72
CA PHE A 114 -14.86 -1.09 -8.49
C PHE A 114 -15.41 -0.42 -9.75
N PHE A 115 -14.90 -0.72 -10.95
CA PHE A 115 -15.40 -0.12 -12.19
C PHE A 115 -16.56 -0.88 -12.85
N LYS A 116 -16.67 -2.20 -12.64
CA LYS A 116 -17.70 -3.04 -13.29
C LYS A 116 -19.02 -3.13 -12.52
N VAL A 117 -19.02 -2.94 -11.20
CA VAL A 117 -20.25 -2.96 -10.40
C VAL A 117 -21.22 -1.86 -10.90
N PRO A 118 -22.52 -2.13 -11.07
CA PRO A 118 -23.48 -1.09 -11.45
C PRO A 118 -23.45 0.08 -10.46
N SER A 119 -23.43 1.32 -10.97
CA SER A 119 -23.24 2.52 -10.13
C SER A 119 -24.28 2.66 -9.02
N GLY A 120 -25.53 2.21 -9.26
CA GLY A 120 -26.59 2.21 -8.25
C GLY A 120 -26.41 1.18 -7.12
N GLU A 121 -25.49 0.22 -7.27
CA GLU A 121 -25.22 -0.82 -6.25
C GLU A 121 -23.94 -0.57 -5.46
N LEU A 122 -23.07 0.32 -5.93
CA LEU A 122 -21.72 0.48 -5.39
C LEU A 122 -21.74 0.96 -3.93
N LEU A 123 -22.48 2.04 -3.65
CA LEU A 123 -22.53 2.61 -2.30
C LEU A 123 -23.18 1.64 -1.31
N GLU A 124 -24.18 0.87 -1.76
CA GLU A 124 -24.81 -0.17 -0.96
C GLU A 124 -23.84 -1.31 -0.61
N LYS A 125 -23.03 -1.77 -1.57
CA LYS A 125 -21.97 -2.76 -1.31
C LYS A 125 -20.89 -2.22 -0.35
N LEU A 126 -20.66 -0.91 -0.36
CA LEU A 126 -19.68 -0.22 0.48
C LEU A 126 -20.24 0.32 1.80
N ARG A 127 -21.54 0.12 2.08
CA ARG A 127 -22.23 0.70 3.25
C ARG A 127 -21.81 0.10 4.59
N LYS A 128 -21.15 -1.06 4.57
CA LYS A 128 -20.61 -1.67 5.78
C LYS A 128 -19.35 -0.92 6.21
N PRO A 129 -19.20 -0.58 7.49
CA PRO A 129 -17.94 -0.04 7.98
C PRO A 129 -16.85 -1.10 7.81
N VAL A 130 -15.71 -0.68 7.26
CA VAL A 130 -14.53 -1.54 7.20
C VAL A 130 -13.94 -1.61 8.60
N SER A 131 -14.27 -2.67 9.34
CA SER A 131 -13.74 -2.93 10.69
C SER A 131 -12.60 -3.93 10.62
N PHE A 132 -11.47 -3.59 11.23
CA PHE A 132 -10.38 -4.55 11.45
C PHE A 132 -10.70 -5.42 12.66
N THR A 133 -10.90 -6.72 12.48
CA THR A 133 -10.75 -7.67 13.61
C THR A 133 -9.27 -7.93 13.81
N VAL A 134 -8.67 -7.31 14.82
CA VAL A 134 -7.35 -7.71 15.32
C VAL A 134 -7.56 -9.00 16.12
N ALA A 135 -6.84 -10.07 15.78
CA ALA A 135 -6.74 -11.22 16.68
C ALA A 135 -6.07 -10.73 17.97
N ARG A 136 -6.86 -10.64 19.06
CA ARG A 136 -6.36 -10.28 20.39
C ARG A 136 -5.26 -11.30 20.78
N PRO A 137 -4.12 -10.87 21.34
CA PRO A 137 -3.16 -11.81 21.91
C PRO A 137 -3.87 -12.69 22.96
N PRO A 138 -3.49 -13.97 23.11
CA PRO A 138 -4.09 -14.85 24.11
C PRO A 138 -4.03 -14.20 25.49
N ALA A 139 -5.13 -14.29 26.23
CA ALA A 139 -5.45 -13.52 27.43
C ALA A 139 -4.62 -13.85 28.69
N ASN A 140 -3.36 -14.26 28.54
CA ASN A 140 -2.50 -14.71 29.64
C ASN A 140 -1.24 -13.83 29.82
N ALA A 141 -1.36 -12.51 29.64
CA ALA A 141 -0.36 -11.56 30.11
C ALA A 141 -1.04 -10.63 31.12
N GLY A 142 -0.91 -10.97 32.41
CA GLY A 142 -1.46 -10.19 33.51
C GLY A 142 -0.83 -8.79 33.61
N GLY A 143 -1.67 -7.80 33.87
CA GLY A 143 -1.28 -6.41 34.11
C GLY A 143 -2.48 -5.48 34.02
N ALA A 144 -3.22 -5.34 35.13
CA ALA A 144 -4.34 -4.43 35.25
C ALA A 144 -3.85 -2.99 35.49
N ALA A 145 -4.29 -2.05 34.63
CA ALA A 145 -4.61 -0.67 35.01
C ALA A 145 -5.22 0.12 33.83
N GLY A 146 -6.53 0.37 33.92
CA GLY A 146 -7.18 1.63 33.51
C GLY A 146 -7.29 1.97 32.03
N ILE A 147 -8.50 1.88 31.47
CA ILE A 147 -9.40 3.03 31.20
C ILE A 147 -10.66 2.48 30.49
N GLY A 148 -11.83 2.68 31.13
CA GLY A 148 -13.11 2.90 30.43
C GLY A 148 -13.92 1.68 29.98
N THR A 149 -14.63 1.05 30.92
CA THR A 149 -15.91 0.40 30.62
C THR A 149 -16.95 1.48 30.33
N GLY A 150 -17.27 1.71 29.05
CA GLY A 150 -18.36 2.60 28.62
C GLY A 150 -18.06 3.26 27.28
N GLY A 151 -18.80 2.88 26.22
CA GLY A 151 -18.78 3.62 24.95
C GLY A 151 -18.69 2.81 23.65
N ALA A 152 -18.89 1.48 23.64
CA ALA A 152 -18.89 0.72 22.39
C ALA A 152 -20.26 0.69 21.67
N ALA A 153 -21.36 0.98 22.38
CA ALA A 153 -22.71 0.89 21.82
C ALA A 153 -23.17 2.12 21.02
N GLY A 154 -22.52 3.28 21.14
CA GLY A 154 -22.98 4.53 20.52
C GLY A 154 -22.12 5.10 19.37
N LEU A 155 -20.89 4.60 19.18
CA LEU A 155 -19.97 5.07 18.13
C LEU A 155 -20.03 4.23 16.85
N GLY A 156 -20.52 2.98 16.94
CA GLY A 156 -20.56 2.03 15.83
C GLY A 156 -21.85 2.05 15.00
N GLU A 157 -22.98 2.43 15.59
CA GLU A 157 -24.28 2.42 14.90
C GLU A 157 -24.41 3.57 13.88
N PHE A 158 -23.74 4.70 14.13
CA PHE A 158 -23.87 5.94 13.36
C PHE A 158 -22.92 6.08 12.16
N PHE A 159 -21.99 5.15 11.89
CA PHE A 159 -21.18 5.14 10.64
C PHE A 159 -21.60 3.99 9.72
N SER A 160 -22.88 3.63 9.74
CA SER A 160 -23.49 2.61 8.89
C SER A 160 -24.27 3.25 7.73
N GLY A 161 -24.52 2.51 6.66
CA GLY A 161 -25.36 2.99 5.56
C GLY A 161 -24.62 3.83 4.52
N ILE A 162 -25.35 4.72 3.83
CA ILE A 162 -24.90 5.37 2.60
C ILE A 162 -23.61 6.20 2.77
N TRP A 163 -23.44 6.87 3.92
CA TRP A 163 -22.27 7.73 4.19
C TRP A 163 -20.97 6.94 4.37
N SER A 164 -21.05 5.73 4.92
CA SER A 164 -19.91 4.80 4.91
C SER A 164 -19.55 4.43 3.47
N GLY A 165 -20.57 4.16 2.64
CA GLY A 165 -20.40 3.90 1.21
C GLY A 165 -19.66 5.02 0.49
N VAL A 166 -20.11 6.27 0.71
CA VAL A 166 -19.47 7.48 0.15
C VAL A 166 -18.02 7.60 0.58
N ARG A 167 -17.74 7.51 1.88
CA ARG A 167 -16.38 7.62 2.42
C ARG A 167 -15.46 6.53 1.86
N ASN A 168 -15.95 5.28 1.81
CA ASN A 168 -15.19 4.14 1.32
C ASN A 168 -14.92 4.28 -0.19
N ALA A 169 -15.89 4.75 -0.98
CA ALA A 169 -15.69 5.03 -2.40
C ALA A 169 -14.61 6.10 -2.64
N LEU A 170 -14.64 7.21 -1.87
CA LEU A 170 -13.62 8.27 -1.97
C LEU A 170 -12.23 7.79 -1.52
N ASN A 171 -12.16 7.00 -0.46
CA ASN A 171 -10.91 6.38 0.02
C ASN A 171 -10.30 5.48 -1.06
N TYR A 172 -11.11 4.60 -1.65
CA TYR A 172 -10.66 3.69 -2.70
C TYR A 172 -10.19 4.45 -3.94
N THR A 173 -10.93 5.48 -4.36
CA THR A 173 -10.58 6.29 -5.52
C THR A 173 -9.25 7.02 -5.33
N THR A 174 -9.01 7.55 -4.12
CA THR A 174 -7.74 8.20 -3.76
C THR A 174 -6.59 7.19 -3.76
N TYR A 175 -6.81 6.00 -3.18
CA TYR A 175 -5.83 4.92 -3.21
C TYR A 175 -5.49 4.52 -4.65
N TYR A 176 -6.52 4.28 -5.48
CA TYR A 176 -6.35 3.86 -6.88
C TYR A 176 -5.54 4.90 -7.66
N GLN A 177 -5.85 6.19 -7.52
CA GLN A 177 -5.09 7.27 -8.15
C GLN A 177 -3.59 7.24 -7.76
N MET A 178 -3.26 7.06 -6.47
CA MET A 178 -1.86 6.99 -6.03
C MET A 178 -1.18 5.72 -6.53
N LYS A 179 -1.90 4.59 -6.54
CA LYS A 179 -1.44 3.30 -7.03
C LYS A 179 -1.07 3.36 -8.52
N GLU A 180 -1.98 3.86 -9.36
CA GLU A 180 -1.77 4.02 -10.80
C GLU A 180 -0.60 4.96 -11.07
N ARG A 181 -0.57 6.11 -10.40
CA ARG A 181 0.50 7.08 -10.59
C ARG A 181 1.88 6.53 -10.19
N ALA A 182 1.97 5.76 -9.10
CA ALA A 182 3.21 5.10 -8.71
C ALA A 182 3.71 4.14 -9.81
N GLY A 183 2.79 3.38 -10.41
CA GLY A 183 3.10 2.50 -11.55
C GLY A 183 3.59 3.28 -12.77
N LEU A 184 2.85 4.32 -13.17
CA LEU A 184 3.18 5.15 -14.33
C LEU A 184 4.52 5.87 -14.17
N VAL A 185 4.75 6.53 -13.03
CA VAL A 185 6.00 7.23 -12.75
C VAL A 185 7.16 6.25 -12.67
N GLY A 186 6.98 5.08 -12.05
CA GLY A 186 8.01 4.05 -11.98
C GLY A 186 8.42 3.55 -13.36
N ALA A 187 7.45 3.06 -14.15
CA ALA A 187 7.70 2.42 -15.44
C ALA A 187 8.08 3.41 -16.56
N ASN A 188 7.52 4.63 -16.56
CA ASN A 188 7.71 5.58 -17.67
C ASN A 188 8.61 6.78 -17.30
N GLY A 189 8.78 7.07 -16.01
CA GLY A 189 9.63 8.18 -15.55
C GLY A 189 10.98 7.70 -15.03
N VAL A 190 10.96 6.88 -13.98
CA VAL A 190 12.18 6.46 -13.28
C VAL A 190 12.96 5.40 -14.06
N ASN A 191 12.28 4.41 -14.64
CA ASN A 191 12.92 3.35 -15.40
C ASN A 191 13.83 3.87 -16.53
N PRO A 192 13.39 4.77 -17.44
CA PRO A 192 14.26 5.29 -18.50
C PRO A 192 15.51 5.99 -17.97
N ILE A 193 15.39 6.74 -16.87
CA ILE A 193 16.53 7.43 -16.23
C ILE A 193 17.54 6.41 -15.69
N LEU A 194 17.07 5.38 -14.97
CA LEU A 194 17.94 4.36 -14.41
C LEU A 194 18.60 3.50 -15.49
N ARG A 195 17.88 3.19 -16.57
CA ARG A 195 18.45 2.48 -17.74
C ARG A 195 19.52 3.33 -18.43
N ALA A 196 19.30 4.64 -18.57
CA ALA A 196 20.30 5.55 -19.11
C ALA A 196 21.56 5.60 -18.23
N ILE A 197 21.41 5.60 -16.90
CA ILE A 197 22.54 5.52 -15.97
C ILE A 197 23.31 4.21 -16.16
N GLN A 198 22.64 3.05 -16.25
CA GLN A 198 23.30 1.76 -16.47
C GLN A 198 24.02 1.67 -17.81
N ALA A 199 23.42 2.23 -18.86
CA ALA A 199 24.04 2.27 -20.18
C ALA A 199 25.30 3.16 -20.19
N ALA A 200 25.26 4.31 -19.50
CA ALA A 200 26.40 5.22 -19.42
C ALA A 200 27.49 4.75 -18.44
N ARG A 201 27.09 4.06 -17.36
CA ARG A 201 27.93 3.66 -16.23
C ARG A 201 27.61 2.22 -15.80
N PRO A 202 28.04 1.21 -16.57
CA PRO A 202 27.77 -0.20 -16.26
C PRO A 202 28.46 -0.68 -14.98
N ASP A 203 29.43 0.08 -14.46
CA ASP A 203 30.10 -0.14 -13.18
C ASP A 203 29.23 0.21 -11.95
N VAL A 204 28.14 0.96 -12.14
CA VAL A 204 27.26 1.40 -11.05
C VAL A 204 26.23 0.31 -10.72
N ARG A 205 26.27 -0.16 -9.47
CA ARG A 205 25.25 -1.05 -8.91
C ARG A 205 24.04 -0.25 -8.44
N LEU A 206 22.86 -0.58 -8.95
CA LEU A 206 21.61 0.07 -8.56
C LEU A 206 20.94 -0.68 -7.40
N HIS A 207 20.65 0.02 -6.32
CA HIS A 207 19.92 -0.49 -5.16
C HIS A 207 18.67 0.35 -4.97
N LEU A 208 17.48 -0.24 -5.12
CA LEU A 208 16.22 0.49 -5.05
C LEU A 208 15.51 0.26 -3.73
N ILE A 209 15.04 1.35 -3.12
CA ILE A 209 14.33 1.35 -1.85
C ILE A 209 13.05 2.14 -2.05
N GLY A 210 11.90 1.57 -1.69
CA GLY A 210 10.62 2.24 -1.82
C GLY A 210 9.72 1.95 -0.63
N HIS A 211 9.16 3.01 -0.06
CA HIS A 211 8.17 2.93 1.02
C HIS A 211 6.75 3.11 0.49
N SER A 212 5.77 2.36 1.00
CA SER A 212 4.37 2.52 0.62
C SER A 212 4.18 2.45 -0.91
N PHE A 213 3.52 3.44 -1.53
CA PHE A 213 3.44 3.56 -2.99
C PHE A 213 4.80 3.76 -3.67
N GLY A 214 5.79 4.31 -2.97
CA GLY A 214 7.19 4.32 -3.42
C GLY A 214 7.72 2.90 -3.64
N GLY A 215 7.26 1.92 -2.86
CA GLY A 215 7.55 0.49 -3.07
C GLY A 215 6.97 -0.03 -4.39
N ARG A 216 5.73 0.33 -4.70
CA ARG A 216 5.12 0.03 -6.01
C ARG A 216 5.87 0.75 -7.15
N LEU A 217 6.27 2.00 -6.94
CA LEU A 217 7.01 2.79 -7.92
C LEU A 217 8.34 2.15 -8.27
N VAL A 218 9.14 1.73 -7.28
CA VAL A 218 10.42 1.05 -7.56
C VAL A 218 10.21 -0.33 -8.18
N ALA A 219 9.16 -1.07 -7.80
CA ALA A 219 8.81 -2.34 -8.46
C ALA A 219 8.43 -2.13 -9.94
N ALA A 220 7.63 -1.10 -10.23
CA ALA A 220 7.30 -0.70 -11.59
C ALA A 220 8.52 -0.20 -12.38
N ALA A 221 9.45 0.49 -11.72
CA ALA A 221 10.72 0.90 -12.33
C ALA A 221 11.59 -0.31 -12.71
N VAL A 222 11.57 -1.39 -11.92
CA VAL A 222 12.26 -2.65 -12.28
C VAL A 222 11.54 -3.36 -13.42
N ALA A 223 10.21 -3.46 -13.34
CA ALA A 223 9.38 -4.18 -14.31
C ALA A 223 9.41 -3.55 -15.72
N GLY A 224 9.51 -2.22 -15.81
CA GLY A 224 9.32 -1.51 -17.07
C GLY A 224 7.89 -1.65 -17.61
N VAL A 225 7.65 -1.14 -18.82
CA VAL A 225 6.35 -1.30 -19.50
C VAL A 225 6.23 -2.69 -20.14
N ASP A 226 7.34 -3.26 -20.58
CA ASP A 226 7.47 -4.54 -21.28
C ASP A 226 8.84 -5.19 -21.00
N ASP A 227 9.10 -6.35 -21.60
CA ASP A 227 10.37 -7.06 -21.42
C ASP A 227 11.57 -6.29 -22.00
N ALA A 228 11.36 -5.43 -23.01
CA ALA A 228 12.41 -4.63 -23.62
C ALA A 228 12.88 -3.48 -22.71
N THR A 229 12.03 -3.08 -21.78
CA THR A 229 12.29 -2.01 -20.80
C THR A 229 12.56 -2.54 -19.39
N LEU A 230 12.66 -3.85 -19.20
CA LEU A 230 13.04 -4.46 -17.93
C LEU A 230 14.39 -3.91 -17.45
N LEU A 231 14.43 -3.41 -16.21
CA LEU A 231 15.64 -2.90 -15.57
C LEU A 231 16.21 -3.96 -14.63
N ARG A 232 17.50 -4.28 -14.78
CA ARG A 232 18.19 -5.17 -13.84
C ARG A 232 18.76 -4.36 -12.69
N VAL A 233 18.57 -4.78 -11.45
CA VAL A 233 19.07 -4.07 -10.26
C VAL A 233 19.79 -5.02 -9.31
N GLN A 234 20.62 -4.48 -8.43
CA GLN A 234 21.39 -5.27 -7.49
C GLN A 234 20.54 -5.69 -6.29
N THR A 235 19.76 -4.79 -5.69
CA THR A 235 18.81 -5.14 -4.62
C THR A 235 17.52 -4.36 -4.75
N LEU A 236 16.46 -4.91 -4.17
CA LEU A 236 15.15 -4.26 -4.05
C LEU A 236 14.68 -4.33 -2.60
N SER A 237 14.36 -3.17 -2.01
CA SER A 237 13.86 -3.07 -0.64
C SER A 237 12.48 -2.43 -0.65
N LEU A 238 11.48 -3.22 -0.29
CA LEU A 238 10.07 -2.86 -0.29
C LEU A 238 9.61 -2.63 1.14
N LEU A 239 9.57 -1.36 1.54
CA LEU A 239 9.29 -0.97 2.91
C LEU A 239 7.78 -0.74 3.10
N GLN A 240 7.05 -1.64 3.74
CA GLN A 240 5.60 -1.51 3.93
C GLN A 240 4.91 -1.16 2.59
N ALA A 241 5.31 -1.85 1.51
CA ALA A 241 4.93 -1.43 0.17
C ALA A 241 3.43 -1.56 -0.09
N ALA A 242 2.88 -0.67 -0.91
CA ALA A 242 1.45 -0.55 -1.19
C ALA A 242 1.11 -1.09 -2.59
N PHE A 243 0.98 -2.40 -2.69
CA PHE A 243 0.38 -3.13 -3.82
C PHE A 243 0.01 -4.55 -3.37
N SER A 244 -0.54 -5.38 -4.27
CA SER A 244 -1.05 -6.71 -3.92
C SER A 244 0.06 -7.61 -3.39
N HIS A 245 -0.22 -8.39 -2.35
CA HIS A 245 0.68 -9.45 -1.88
C HIS A 245 0.93 -10.55 -2.93
N TYR A 246 0.09 -10.63 -3.97
CA TYR A 246 0.28 -11.48 -5.13
C TYR A 246 1.02 -10.79 -6.28
N GLY A 247 1.49 -9.55 -6.10
CA GLY A 247 2.13 -8.77 -7.16
C GLY A 247 3.30 -9.48 -7.84
N PHE A 248 4.00 -10.37 -7.14
CA PHE A 248 5.11 -11.16 -7.70
C PHE A 248 4.77 -12.64 -7.96
N ALA A 249 3.55 -13.06 -7.64
CA ALA A 249 3.16 -14.46 -7.66
C ALA A 249 3.04 -15.01 -9.08
N GLU A 250 3.36 -16.30 -9.23
CA GLU A 250 3.01 -17.05 -10.44
C GLU A 250 1.61 -17.65 -10.25
N LYS A 251 0.71 -17.41 -11.21
CA LYS A 251 -0.63 -18.04 -11.27
C LYS A 251 -1.33 -18.06 -9.91
N TRP A 252 -1.51 -16.90 -9.27
CA TRP A 252 -1.97 -16.82 -7.88
C TRP A 252 -3.39 -17.36 -7.66
N ASP A 253 -4.21 -17.46 -8.71
CA ASP A 253 -5.51 -18.14 -8.73
C ASP A 253 -5.56 -19.37 -9.65
N GLY A 254 -4.40 -19.88 -10.07
CA GLY A 254 -4.26 -20.94 -11.06
C GLY A 254 -4.17 -20.45 -12.50
N THR A 255 -4.48 -19.18 -12.79
CA THR A 255 -4.49 -18.65 -14.16
C THR A 255 -3.76 -17.32 -14.33
N HIS A 256 -3.84 -16.40 -13.36
CA HIS A 256 -3.30 -15.05 -13.48
C HIS A 256 -1.97 -14.90 -12.75
N ASN A 257 -0.96 -14.38 -13.45
CA ASN A 257 0.28 -13.95 -12.81
C ASN A 257 0.09 -12.59 -12.12
N GLY A 258 0.88 -12.36 -11.08
CA GLY A 258 1.01 -11.07 -10.41
C GLY A 258 1.44 -9.97 -11.37
N PHE A 259 1.02 -8.73 -11.11
CA PHE A 259 1.34 -7.59 -11.98
C PHE A 259 2.85 -7.40 -12.23
N PHE A 260 3.67 -7.66 -11.21
CA PHE A 260 5.13 -7.59 -11.24
C PHE A 260 5.82 -8.96 -11.36
N HIS A 261 5.10 -10.04 -11.69
CA HIS A 261 5.68 -11.39 -11.85
C HIS A 261 6.95 -11.42 -12.72
N ARG A 262 7.00 -10.58 -13.77
CA ARG A 262 8.16 -10.48 -14.68
C ARG A 262 9.47 -10.11 -13.96
N VAL A 263 9.40 -9.36 -12.85
CA VAL A 263 10.56 -9.02 -12.02
C VAL A 263 11.24 -10.29 -11.50
N ILE A 264 10.44 -11.31 -11.17
CA ILE A 264 10.92 -12.60 -10.68
C ILE A 264 11.28 -13.54 -11.83
N SER A 265 10.37 -13.72 -12.81
CA SER A 265 10.60 -14.69 -13.89
C SER A 265 11.82 -14.35 -14.76
N ALA A 266 12.16 -13.07 -14.91
CA ALA A 266 13.34 -12.62 -15.63
C ALA A 266 14.60 -12.47 -14.76
N ARG A 267 14.51 -12.78 -13.45
CA ARG A 267 15.56 -12.57 -12.44
C ARG A 267 16.13 -11.15 -12.51
N ALA A 268 15.24 -10.15 -12.46
CA ALA A 268 15.62 -8.74 -12.63
C ALA A 268 16.41 -8.21 -11.43
N VAL A 269 16.28 -8.81 -10.25
CA VAL A 269 17.06 -8.48 -9.05
C VAL A 269 18.14 -9.54 -8.85
N ALA A 270 19.42 -9.13 -8.90
CA ALA A 270 20.54 -10.06 -8.76
C ALA A 270 20.77 -10.53 -7.32
N GLY A 271 20.71 -9.59 -6.37
CA GLY A 271 20.84 -9.82 -4.93
C GLY A 271 19.51 -10.08 -4.24
N PRO A 272 19.43 -9.91 -2.91
CA PRO A 272 18.21 -10.17 -2.16
C PRO A 272 17.15 -9.09 -2.41
N THR A 273 15.90 -9.52 -2.46
CA THR A 273 14.75 -8.63 -2.26
C THR A 273 14.28 -8.76 -0.82
N ILE A 274 14.13 -7.63 -0.11
CA ILE A 274 13.55 -7.61 1.24
C ILE A 274 12.21 -6.89 1.22
N ILE A 275 11.26 -7.40 2.01
CA ILE A 275 9.90 -6.90 2.10
C ILE A 275 9.55 -6.78 3.57
N THR A 276 9.46 -5.58 4.13
CA THR A 276 8.96 -5.42 5.50
C THR A 276 7.44 -5.50 5.52
N CYS A 277 6.91 -6.32 6.42
CA CYS A 277 5.47 -6.54 6.51
C CYS A 277 5.00 -6.71 7.96
N THR A 278 3.81 -6.24 8.27
CA THR A 278 3.17 -6.48 9.57
C THR A 278 1.66 -6.45 9.48
N ALA A 279 0.99 -7.30 10.28
CA ALA A 279 -0.45 -7.23 10.46
C ALA A 279 -0.91 -5.88 11.06
N ASN A 280 0.01 -5.09 11.64
CA ASN A 280 -0.24 -3.75 12.18
C ASN A 280 -0.34 -2.68 11.10
N ASP A 281 0.06 -2.95 9.85
CA ASP A 281 -0.06 -2.01 8.74
C ASP A 281 -1.53 -1.89 8.32
N LYS A 282 -2.19 -0.83 8.82
CA LYS A 282 -3.59 -0.53 8.54
C LYS A 282 -3.79 0.22 7.22
N ALA A 283 -2.77 0.94 6.74
CA ALA A 283 -2.88 1.79 5.55
C ALA A 283 -2.90 0.95 4.27
N VAL A 284 -1.97 0.00 4.14
CA VAL A 284 -1.97 -0.99 3.05
C VAL A 284 -3.09 -2.00 3.26
N GLY A 285 -3.44 -2.27 4.52
CA GLY A 285 -4.56 -3.11 4.89
C GLY A 285 -5.96 -2.53 4.62
N LEU A 286 -6.15 -1.29 4.14
CA LEU A 286 -7.48 -0.66 4.00
C LEU A 286 -8.05 -0.63 2.57
N ALA A 287 -7.22 -0.43 1.56
CA ALA A 287 -7.70 -0.39 0.18
C ALA A 287 -8.24 -1.73 -0.29
N TYR A 288 -7.62 -2.80 0.19
CA TYR A 288 -7.96 -4.16 -0.20
C TYR A 288 -9.25 -4.70 0.46
N PRO A 289 -9.58 -4.42 1.73
CA PRO A 289 -10.91 -4.69 2.27
C PRO A 289 -12.05 -4.03 1.52
N ILE A 290 -11.83 -2.84 0.93
CA ILE A 290 -12.84 -2.21 0.09
C ILE A 290 -13.07 -3.04 -1.18
N ALA A 291 -11.99 -3.54 -1.79
CA ALA A 291 -12.08 -4.53 -2.88
C ALA A 291 -12.75 -5.84 -2.44
N SER A 292 -12.43 -6.37 -1.25
CA SER A 292 -13.07 -7.57 -0.68
C SER A 292 -14.57 -7.34 -0.44
N LEU A 293 -14.97 -6.18 0.08
CA LEU A 293 -16.37 -5.79 0.27
C LEU A 293 -17.12 -5.69 -1.06
N LEU A 294 -16.50 -5.09 -2.08
CA LEU A 294 -17.07 -5.01 -3.43
C LEU A 294 -17.27 -6.38 -4.05
N ALA A 295 -16.34 -7.30 -3.79
CA ALA A 295 -16.42 -8.70 -4.19
C ALA A 295 -17.38 -9.54 -3.33
N GLY A 296 -18.03 -8.95 -2.32
CA GLY A 296 -19.00 -9.63 -1.47
C GLY A 296 -18.39 -10.56 -0.41
N GLN A 297 -17.08 -10.45 -0.15
CA GLN A 297 -16.44 -11.20 0.92
C GLN A 297 -16.82 -10.58 2.28
N VAL A 298 -17.61 -11.31 3.06
CA VAL A 298 -18.03 -10.93 4.42
C VAL A 298 -17.58 -12.06 5.36
N ALA A 299 -16.29 -12.12 5.65
CA ALA A 299 -15.72 -13.15 6.52
C ALA A 299 -14.70 -12.55 7.50
N ALA A 300 -14.37 -13.30 8.55
CA ALA A 300 -13.16 -13.04 9.33
C ALA A 300 -11.92 -13.24 8.43
N GLY A 301 -10.90 -12.38 8.56
CA GLY A 301 -9.67 -12.50 7.76
C GLY A 301 -9.57 -11.61 6.52
N ILE A 302 -10.46 -10.62 6.35
CA ILE A 302 -10.34 -9.65 5.25
C ILE A 302 -8.96 -8.97 5.28
N GLY A 303 -8.26 -9.00 4.15
CA GLY A 303 -6.92 -8.47 3.95
C GLY A 303 -5.79 -9.34 4.50
N ASP A 304 -6.05 -10.52 5.06
CA ASP A 304 -5.00 -11.42 5.53
C ASP A 304 -4.24 -12.10 4.37
N LYS A 305 -3.28 -12.97 4.70
CA LYS A 305 -2.43 -13.64 3.70
C LYS A 305 -3.20 -14.61 2.78
N ASN A 306 -4.38 -15.06 3.18
CA ASN A 306 -5.23 -15.96 2.42
C ASN A 306 -6.31 -15.22 1.64
N ASP A 307 -6.59 -13.95 1.98
CA ASP A 307 -7.51 -13.13 1.21
C ASP A 307 -6.98 -12.98 -0.24
N LYS A 308 -7.91 -12.91 -1.20
CA LYS A 308 -7.60 -12.54 -2.58
C LYS A 308 -7.04 -11.11 -2.64
N TYR A 309 -7.58 -10.23 -1.80
CA TYR A 309 -7.20 -8.83 -1.75
C TYR A 309 -6.36 -8.59 -0.49
N GLY A 310 -5.13 -9.10 -0.47
CA GLY A 310 -4.16 -8.76 0.57
C GLY A 310 -3.11 -7.79 0.04
N GLY A 311 -2.62 -6.91 0.91
CA GLY A 311 -1.53 -6.00 0.57
C GLY A 311 -0.16 -6.53 1.00
N ILE A 312 0.87 -6.30 0.19
CA ILE A 312 2.23 -6.81 0.43
C ILE A 312 2.85 -6.22 1.71
N GLY A 313 2.58 -4.96 2.06
CA GLY A 313 3.01 -4.36 3.33
C GLY A 313 2.38 -4.97 4.58
N ARG A 314 1.27 -5.70 4.43
CA ARG A 314 0.63 -6.42 5.53
C ARG A 314 1.12 -7.87 5.62
N ASN A 315 1.20 -8.54 4.48
CA ASN A 315 1.35 -10.00 4.42
C ASN A 315 2.72 -10.46 3.90
N GLY A 316 3.56 -9.56 3.40
CA GLY A 316 4.72 -9.92 2.58
C GLY A 316 4.30 -10.42 1.19
N ALA A 317 5.26 -10.89 0.39
CA ALA A 317 4.97 -11.59 -0.86
C ALA A 317 4.34 -12.94 -0.56
N GLN A 318 3.20 -13.22 -1.20
CA GLN A 318 2.44 -14.46 -1.07
C GLN A 318 2.41 -15.18 -2.42
N LYS A 319 2.29 -16.51 -2.40
CA LYS A 319 2.27 -17.38 -3.60
C LYS A 319 3.41 -17.11 -4.59
N THR A 320 4.54 -16.59 -4.10
CA THR A 320 5.73 -16.30 -4.90
C THR A 320 6.78 -17.37 -4.57
N PRO A 321 7.10 -18.28 -5.51
CA PRO A 321 8.04 -19.37 -5.26
C PRO A 321 9.39 -18.89 -4.74
N GLY A 322 9.94 -19.58 -3.73
CA GLY A 322 11.25 -19.24 -3.15
C GLY A 322 11.25 -18.05 -2.19
N THR A 323 10.07 -17.54 -1.78
CA THR A 323 9.99 -16.53 -0.73
C THR A 323 10.32 -17.13 0.64
N VAL A 324 11.19 -16.46 1.40
CA VAL A 324 11.63 -16.87 2.74
C VAL A 324 11.05 -15.91 3.78
N ASP A 325 10.36 -16.45 4.79
CA ASP A 325 9.86 -15.65 5.91
C ASP A 325 10.92 -15.53 7.01
N LEU A 326 11.25 -14.29 7.37
CA LEU A 326 12.18 -13.91 8.43
C LEU A 326 11.51 -12.85 9.34
N THR A 327 12.22 -12.43 10.38
CA THR A 327 11.79 -11.32 11.27
C THR A 327 12.72 -10.13 11.09
N LEU A 328 12.19 -8.91 11.17
CA LEU A 328 13.02 -7.71 11.31
C LEU A 328 13.82 -7.81 12.61
N LEU A 329 15.14 -7.66 12.51
CA LEU A 329 16.06 -7.84 13.63
C LEU A 329 16.50 -6.47 14.13
N GLU A 330 16.85 -6.41 15.41
CA GLU A 330 17.63 -5.29 15.93
C GLU A 330 18.96 -5.16 15.16
N SER A 331 19.55 -3.97 15.16
CA SER A 331 20.82 -3.70 14.46
C SER A 331 22.01 -4.53 14.96
N THR A 332 21.81 -5.33 16.00
CA THR A 332 22.78 -6.29 16.55
C THR A 332 22.71 -7.68 15.91
N GLY A 333 21.63 -8.00 15.19
CA GLY A 333 21.38 -9.31 14.59
C GLY A 333 22.22 -9.62 13.34
N SER A 334 21.85 -10.71 12.67
CA SER A 334 22.45 -11.13 11.40
C SER A 334 21.38 -11.81 10.54
N TYR A 335 21.33 -11.45 9.26
CA TYR A 335 20.40 -12.04 8.30
C TYR A 335 21.08 -13.11 7.45
N GLN A 336 20.32 -14.15 7.09
CA GLN A 336 20.68 -15.10 6.04
C GLN A 336 19.90 -14.71 4.77
N LEU A 337 20.36 -13.68 4.08
CA LEU A 337 19.75 -13.24 2.82
C LEU A 337 20.38 -14.00 1.66
N THR A 338 19.53 -14.50 0.76
CA THR A 338 19.99 -15.24 -0.42
C THR A 338 19.77 -14.43 -1.69
N ASN A 339 20.80 -14.37 -2.55
CA ASN A 339 20.72 -13.66 -3.82
C ASN A 339 19.67 -14.27 -4.74
N GLY A 340 18.90 -13.41 -5.42
CA GLY A 340 17.79 -13.81 -6.29
C GLY A 340 16.53 -14.27 -5.56
N MET A 341 16.49 -14.28 -4.22
CA MET A 341 15.31 -14.66 -3.43
C MET A 341 14.61 -13.45 -2.79
N MET A 342 13.32 -13.62 -2.53
CA MET A 342 12.50 -12.67 -1.76
C MET A 342 12.47 -13.06 -0.29
N HIS A 343 12.55 -12.06 0.59
CA HIS A 343 12.54 -12.25 2.04
C HIS A 343 11.49 -11.35 2.67
N ASN A 344 10.44 -11.97 3.23
CA ASN A 344 9.47 -11.26 4.05
C ASN A 344 10.08 -11.05 5.43
N LEU A 345 10.08 -9.81 5.92
CA LEU A 345 10.58 -9.45 7.23
C LEU A 345 9.37 -9.04 8.08
N SER A 346 8.89 -9.93 8.95
CA SER A 346 7.85 -9.57 9.92
C SER A 346 8.35 -8.47 10.85
N THR A 347 7.60 -7.38 10.96
CA THR A 347 8.01 -6.19 11.71
C THR A 347 7.21 -5.94 12.98
N ASP A 348 6.42 -6.92 13.42
CA ASP A 348 5.39 -6.79 14.48
C ASP A 348 5.92 -6.21 15.81
N ARG A 349 7.23 -6.34 16.08
CA ARG A 349 7.87 -5.84 17.31
C ARG A 349 8.50 -4.46 17.18
N LEU A 350 8.86 -4.04 15.98
CA LEU A 350 9.82 -2.95 15.75
C LEU A 350 9.25 -1.81 14.89
N ILE A 351 8.20 -2.07 14.11
CA ILE A 351 7.48 -1.06 13.34
C ILE A 351 6.07 -0.95 13.91
N LYS A 352 5.73 0.24 14.43
CA LYS A 352 4.47 0.45 15.16
C LYS A 352 3.30 0.86 14.26
N ASP A 353 3.60 1.49 13.13
CA ASP A 353 2.63 1.95 12.14
C ASP A 353 3.24 1.96 10.73
N HIS A 354 2.42 2.23 9.72
CA HIS A 354 2.83 2.21 8.32
C HIS A 354 3.99 3.17 7.99
N GLY A 355 4.12 4.28 8.73
CA GLY A 355 5.15 5.31 8.51
C GLY A 355 6.45 5.08 9.28
N ASP A 356 6.48 4.15 10.23
CA ASP A 356 7.64 3.83 11.07
C ASP A 356 8.68 2.96 10.32
N VAL A 357 9.19 3.48 9.21
CA VAL A 357 10.19 2.81 8.35
C VAL A 357 11.54 3.52 8.33
N ALA A 358 11.65 4.66 9.03
CA ALA A 358 12.88 5.46 9.11
C ALA A 358 13.78 5.06 10.30
N ASN A 359 13.45 3.98 11.01
CA ASN A 359 14.21 3.51 12.15
C ASN A 359 15.50 2.78 11.75
N LYS A 360 16.40 2.63 12.73
CA LYS A 360 17.74 2.05 12.52
C LYS A 360 17.69 0.56 12.16
N GLU A 361 16.64 -0.16 12.56
CA GLU A 361 16.44 -1.57 12.27
C GLU A 361 16.08 -1.79 10.80
N VAL A 362 15.22 -0.95 10.23
CA VAL A 362 14.94 -0.95 8.79
C VAL A 362 16.18 -0.58 7.98
N ALA A 363 16.90 0.47 8.39
CA ALA A 363 18.16 0.84 7.74
C ALA A 363 19.19 -0.31 7.79
N PHE A 364 19.28 -1.00 8.93
CA PHE A 364 20.14 -2.17 9.09
C PHE A 364 19.76 -3.32 8.14
N ALA A 365 18.47 -3.60 7.97
CA ALA A 365 17.99 -4.63 7.04
C ALA A 365 18.33 -4.27 5.57
N VAL A 366 18.12 -3.01 5.18
CA VAL A 366 18.48 -2.51 3.85
C VAL A 366 19.97 -2.65 3.58
N VAL A 367 20.82 -2.18 4.51
CA VAL A 367 22.28 -2.29 4.36
C VAL A 367 22.73 -3.76 4.35
N SER A 368 22.05 -4.64 5.11
CA SER A 368 22.32 -6.08 5.08
C SER A 368 22.04 -6.69 3.70
N ALA A 369 20.94 -6.30 3.06
CA ALA A 369 20.61 -6.74 1.70
C ALA A 369 21.66 -6.26 0.69
N ILE A 370 22.06 -4.99 0.76
CA ILE A 370 23.10 -4.45 -0.13
C ILE A 370 24.44 -5.14 0.09
N SER A 371 24.79 -5.44 1.35
CA SER A 371 26.06 -6.04 1.71
C SER A 371 26.18 -7.51 1.30
N ALA A 372 25.05 -8.22 1.15
CA ALA A 372 24.99 -9.60 0.66
C ALA A 372 25.05 -9.72 -0.86
N ALA A 373 24.85 -8.60 -1.58
CA ALA A 373 24.76 -8.52 -3.03
C ALA A 373 26.06 -7.97 -3.66
#